data_AF-A0A955HAC4-F1
#
_entry.id   AF-A0A955HAC4-F1
#
_cell.length_a   1.000
_cell.length_b   1.000
_cell.length_c   1.000
_cell.angle_alpha   90.00
_cell.angle_beta   90.00
_cell.angle_gamma   90.00
#
_symmetry.space_group_name_H-M   'P 1'
#
loop_
_entity.id
_entity.type
_entity.pdbx_description
1 polymer ?
#
loop_
_entity_poly.entity_id
_entity_poly.type
_entity_poly.pdbx_seq_one_letter_code
_entity_poly.pdbx_strand_id
1 'polypeptide(L)'
;MDITFKITYSLGDDREDEVCKRITRLITATQKRWEKENPYQTPLRHKNKGPDFDFRRLKRADGEKHLSVTICSHSIGLWVDGFKKDFQKDLRKLLHIVTGVKDPNVYLIKPEPKSEQLD
;
A
#
# COMPACT_ATOMS: atom_id res chain seq x y z
N MET A 1 -2.44 1.57 14.65
CA MET A 1 -2.21 0.86 13.39
C MET A 1 -1.60 1.88 12.44
N ASP A 2 -0.39 1.65 11.95
CA ASP A 2 0.39 2.73 11.31
C ASP A 2 0.16 2.82 9.80
N ILE A 3 -0.37 1.78 9.17
CA ILE A 3 -0.57 1.71 7.71
C ILE A 3 -1.94 1.08 7.38
N THR A 4 -2.70 1.73 6.53
CA THR A 4 -3.97 1.25 5.97
C THR A 4 -3.92 1.32 4.45
N PHE A 5 -4.31 0.24 3.78
CA PHE A 5 -4.43 0.12 2.34
C PHE A 5 -5.90 0.14 1.94
N LYS A 6 -6.33 1.19 1.23
CA LYS A 6 -7.64 1.26 0.60
C LYS A 6 -7.52 0.85 -0.86
N ILE A 7 -8.12 -0.26 -1.24
CA ILE A 7 -7.97 -0.87 -2.56
C ILE A 7 -9.33 -0.82 -3.26
N THR A 8 -9.41 0.00 -4.29
CA THR A 8 -10.60 0.15 -5.12
C THR A 8 -10.40 -0.54 -6.47
N TYR A 9 -11.26 -1.50 -6.81
CA TYR A 9 -11.06 -2.33 -8.00
C TYR A 9 -12.37 -2.71 -8.70
N SER A 10 -12.34 -2.96 -10.01
CA SER A 10 -13.50 -3.41 -10.82
C SER A 10 -13.35 -4.83 -11.39
N LEU A 11 -12.57 -5.68 -10.72
CA LEU A 11 -12.27 -7.04 -11.20
C LEU A 11 -13.45 -8.00 -10.99
N GLY A 12 -13.54 -9.01 -11.85
CA GLY A 12 -14.53 -10.08 -11.78
C GLY A 12 -14.27 -11.09 -10.65
N ASP A 13 -13.00 -11.28 -10.28
CA ASP A 13 -12.53 -12.28 -9.29
C ASP A 13 -12.20 -11.69 -7.92
N ASP A 14 -12.44 -12.47 -6.87
CA ASP A 14 -12.08 -12.18 -5.47
C ASP A 14 -10.63 -12.59 -5.17
N ARG A 15 -9.68 -11.77 -5.65
CA ARG A 15 -8.24 -11.95 -5.37
C ARG A 15 -7.73 -11.15 -4.16
N GLU A 16 -8.65 -10.64 -3.34
CA GLU A 16 -8.35 -9.77 -2.19
C GLU A 16 -7.34 -10.41 -1.22
N ASP A 17 -7.55 -11.68 -0.86
CA ASP A 17 -6.66 -12.44 0.02
C ASP A 17 -5.23 -12.58 -0.53
N GLU A 18 -5.10 -12.81 -1.83
CA GLU A 18 -3.78 -12.90 -2.45
C GLU A 18 -3.11 -11.52 -2.48
N VAL A 19 -3.87 -10.46 -2.77
CA VAL A 19 -3.36 -9.08 -2.73
C VAL A 19 -2.87 -8.74 -1.31
N CYS A 20 -3.65 -9.03 -0.27
CA CYS A 20 -3.26 -8.83 1.14
C CYS A 20 -1.95 -9.53 1.49
N LYS A 21 -1.86 -10.83 1.18
CA LYS A 21 -0.67 -11.65 1.47
C LYS A 21 0.56 -11.13 0.73
N ARG A 22 0.39 -10.76 -0.54
CA ARG A 22 1.49 -10.27 -1.40
C ARG A 22 1.96 -8.88 -0.97
N ILE A 23 1.06 -7.95 -0.65
CA ILE A 23 1.41 -6.62 -0.14
C ILE A 23 2.13 -6.73 1.21
N THR A 24 1.62 -7.55 2.12
CA THR A 24 2.24 -7.75 3.44
C THR A 24 3.68 -8.27 3.31
N ARG A 25 3.90 -9.25 2.41
CA ARG A 25 5.25 -9.76 2.11
C ARG A 25 6.14 -8.69 1.49
N LEU A 26 5.60 -7.87 0.59
CA LEU A 26 6.34 -6.79 -0.05
C LEU A 26 6.82 -5.75 0.96
N ILE A 27 5.98 -5.32 1.90
CA ILE A 27 6.37 -4.36 2.94
C ILE A 27 7.55 -4.91 3.74
N THR A 28 7.43 -6.16 4.21
CA THR A 28 8.49 -6.82 4.99
C THR A 28 9.78 -6.98 4.17
N ALA A 29 9.68 -7.36 2.89
CA ALA A 29 10.85 -7.52 2.03
C ALA A 29 11.54 -6.17 1.74
N THR A 30 10.76 -5.13 1.45
CA THR A 30 11.26 -3.78 1.19
C THR A 30 11.91 -3.20 2.44
N GLN A 31 11.30 -3.41 3.61
CA GLN A 31 11.86 -3.02 4.90
C GLN A 31 13.21 -3.70 5.16
N LYS A 32 13.29 -5.04 5.03
CA LYS A 32 14.55 -5.78 5.25
C LYS A 32 15.65 -5.36 4.29
N ARG A 33 15.30 -5.12 3.02
CA ARG A 33 16.25 -4.62 2.00
C ARG A 33 16.79 -3.25 2.42
N TRP A 34 15.89 -2.35 2.80
CA TRP A 34 16.25 -0.99 3.23
C TRP A 34 17.09 -0.97 4.51
N GLU A 35 16.76 -1.79 5.50
CA GLU A 35 17.53 -1.92 6.76
C GLU A 35 18.96 -2.41 6.49
N LYS A 36 19.16 -3.27 5.49
CA LYS A 36 20.50 -3.71 5.07
C LYS A 36 21.29 -2.58 4.42
N GLU A 37 20.63 -1.76 3.60
CA GLU A 37 21.26 -0.62 2.90
C GLU A 37 21.45 0.60 3.81
N ASN A 38 20.62 0.73 4.85
CA ASN A 38 20.57 1.87 5.76
C ASN A 38 20.42 1.40 7.21
N PRO A 39 21.45 0.80 7.83
CA PRO A 39 21.35 0.15 9.14
C PRO A 39 20.96 1.08 10.30
N TYR A 40 21.14 2.39 10.13
CA TYR A 40 20.77 3.41 11.12
C TYR A 40 19.40 4.06 10.87
N GLN A 41 18.70 3.66 9.79
CA GLN A 41 17.38 4.18 9.45
C GLN A 41 16.38 3.02 9.39
N THR A 42 15.52 2.92 10.41
CA THR A 42 14.42 1.94 10.42
C THR A 42 13.12 2.64 9.99
N PRO A 43 12.67 2.48 8.73
CA PRO A 43 11.59 3.30 8.23
C PRO A 43 10.22 2.94 8.83
N LEU A 44 10.03 1.69 9.24
CA LEU A 44 8.76 1.19 9.79
C LEU A 44 9.02 0.59 11.17
N ARG A 45 8.80 1.36 12.24
CA ARG A 45 8.71 0.81 13.61
C ARG A 45 7.37 0.10 13.79
N HIS A 46 7.22 -1.10 13.24
CA HIS A 46 5.99 -1.88 13.43
C HIS A 46 5.94 -2.53 14.82
N LYS A 47 4.93 -2.17 15.61
CA LYS A 47 4.44 -3.00 16.73
C LYS A 47 3.54 -4.11 16.16
N ASN A 48 4.13 -5.21 15.66
CA ASN A 48 3.55 -6.57 15.46
C ASN A 48 2.13 -6.76 14.84
N LYS A 49 1.44 -5.71 14.38
CA LYS A 49 0.19 -5.82 13.62
C LYS A 49 0.50 -5.49 12.16
N GLY A 50 0.12 -6.39 11.25
CA GLY A 50 0.24 -6.18 9.81
C GLY A 50 -0.55 -4.95 9.34
N PRO A 51 -0.44 -4.56 8.05
CA PRO A 51 -1.26 -3.48 7.51
C PRO A 51 -2.75 -3.82 7.54
N ASP A 52 -3.57 -2.79 7.70
CA ASP A 52 -5.03 -2.91 7.52
C ASP A 52 -5.38 -2.81 6.04
N PHE A 53 -6.39 -3.57 5.60
CA PHE A 53 -6.86 -3.56 4.21
C PHE A 53 -8.36 -3.26 4.16
N ASP A 54 -8.73 -2.29 3.34
CA ASP A 54 -10.10 -1.86 3.07
C ASP A 54 -10.36 -1.99 1.57
N PHE A 55 -11.23 -2.92 1.18
CA PHE A 55 -11.50 -3.23 -0.22
C PHE A 55 -12.84 -2.65 -0.66
N ARG A 56 -12.82 -1.97 -1.81
CA ARG A 56 -14.01 -1.39 -2.41
C ARG A 56 -14.15 -1.83 -3.86
N ARG A 57 -15.13 -2.70 -4.10
CA ARG A 57 -15.48 -3.14 -5.45
C ARG A 57 -16.32 -2.07 -6.17
N LEU A 58 -15.89 -1.67 -7.36
CA LEU A 58 -16.65 -0.80 -8.26
C LEU A 58 -17.46 -1.65 -9.24
N LYS A 59 -18.78 -1.42 -9.32
CA LYS A 59 -19.60 -1.88 -10.43
C LYS A 59 -19.37 -0.94 -11.61
N ARG A 60 -18.35 -1.22 -12.44
CA ARG A 60 -18.19 -0.50 -13.72
C ARG A 60 -18.99 -1.21 -14.81
N ALA A 61 -19.71 -0.42 -15.61
CA ALA A 61 -20.18 -0.85 -16.91
C ALA A 61 -18.99 -0.83 -17.88
N ASP A 62 -18.96 -1.79 -18.81
CA ASP A 62 -17.98 -1.93 -19.88
C ASP A 62 -16.54 -2.24 -19.47
N GLY A 63 -16.20 -3.54 -19.43
CA GLY A 63 -14.90 -4.17 -19.80
C GLY A 63 -13.56 -3.67 -19.24
N GLU A 64 -13.54 -2.53 -18.56
CA GLU A 64 -12.36 -1.76 -18.20
C GLU A 64 -11.93 -2.16 -16.79
N LYS A 65 -10.77 -2.80 -16.71
CA LYS A 65 -10.18 -3.25 -15.45
C LYS A 65 -9.49 -2.05 -14.79
N HIS A 66 -10.08 -1.55 -13.71
CA HIS A 66 -9.52 -0.48 -12.91
C HIS A 66 -8.99 -1.03 -11.58
N LEU A 67 -7.82 -0.55 -11.17
CA LEU A 67 -7.26 -0.81 -9.85
C LEU A 67 -6.59 0.45 -9.33
N SER A 68 -7.06 0.90 -8.18
CA SER A 68 -6.46 1.99 -7.42
C SER A 68 -6.17 1.53 -6.00
N VAL A 69 -4.98 1.83 -5.51
CA VAL A 69 -4.53 1.53 -4.16
C VAL A 69 -4.10 2.84 -3.51
N THR A 70 -4.77 3.20 -2.43
CA THR A 70 -4.43 4.35 -1.59
C THR A 70 -3.84 3.85 -0.29
N ILE A 71 -2.65 4.30 0.04
CA ILE A 71 -1.92 3.88 1.23
C ILE A 71 -1.90 5.06 2.18
N CYS A 72 -2.60 4.93 3.30
CA CYS A 72 -2.62 5.90 4.37
C CYS A 72 -1.62 5.45 5.44
N SER A 73 -0.60 6.26 5.72
CA SER A 73 0.40 5.90 6.73
C SER A 73 0.87 7.09 7.55
N HIS A 74 0.81 6.95 8.87
CA HIS A 74 1.46 7.87 9.81
C HIS A 74 2.95 7.54 10.00
N SER A 75 3.41 6.41 9.46
CA SER A 75 4.78 5.94 9.67
C SER A 75 5.77 6.84 8.93
N ILE A 76 6.62 7.52 9.70
CA ILE A 76 7.59 8.52 9.22
C ILE A 76 8.48 7.94 8.12
N GLY A 77 8.90 6.68 8.22
CA GLY A 77 9.81 6.15 7.22
C GLY A 77 9.18 5.68 5.92
N LEU A 78 7.85 5.58 5.85
CA LEU A 78 7.16 5.45 4.56
C LEU A 78 7.29 6.73 3.72
N TRP A 79 7.70 7.85 4.34
CA TRP A 79 7.94 9.15 3.73
C TRP A 79 9.40 9.40 3.37
N VAL A 80 10.31 8.45 3.63
CA VAL A 80 11.70 8.54 3.14
C VAL A 80 11.68 8.41 1.62
N ASP A 81 12.12 9.43 0.90
CA ASP A 81 11.94 9.54 -0.57
C ASP A 81 12.43 8.32 -1.36
N GLY A 82 13.59 7.76 -0.99
CA GLY A 82 14.12 6.55 -1.63
C GLY A 82 13.25 5.32 -1.37
N PHE A 83 12.91 5.07 -0.11
CA PHE A 83 12.04 3.97 0.30
C PHE A 83 10.65 4.08 -0.35
N LYS A 84 10.07 5.28 -0.35
CA LYS A 84 8.77 5.59 -0.95
C LYS A 84 8.74 5.23 -2.43
N LYS A 85 9.73 5.70 -3.21
CA LYS A 85 9.80 5.46 -4.65
C LYS A 85 9.94 3.98 -4.97
N ASP A 86 10.83 3.30 -4.24
CA ASP A 86 11.05 1.86 -4.42
C ASP A 86 9.81 1.04 -4.05
N PHE A 87 9.18 1.37 -2.91
CA PHE A 87 7.98 0.71 -2.45
C PHE A 87 6.82 0.89 -3.43
N GLN A 88 6.59 2.11 -3.94
CA GLN A 88 5.55 2.36 -4.95
C GLN A 88 5.81 1.59 -6.26
N LYS A 89 7.07 1.54 -6.70
CA LYS A 89 7.47 0.80 -7.91
C LYS A 89 7.24 -0.70 -7.75
N ASP A 90 7.69 -1.28 -6.64
CA ASP A 90 7.54 -2.71 -6.37
C ASP A 90 6.06 -3.07 -6.15
N LEU A 91 5.28 -2.19 -5.52
CA LEU A 91 3.84 -2.37 -5.33
C LEU A 91 3.08 -2.35 -6.67
N ARG A 92 3.38 -1.43 -7.57
CA ARG A 92 2.75 -1.39 -8.92
C ARG A 92 3.00 -2.68 -9.68
N LYS A 93 4.25 -3.17 -9.68
CA LYS A 93 4.61 -4.45 -10.32
C LYS A 93 3.84 -5.62 -9.71
N LEU A 94 3.79 -5.68 -8.38
CA LEU A 94 3.07 -6.73 -7.67
C LEU A 94 1.58 -6.75 -8.00
N LEU A 95 0.94 -5.57 -7.99
CA LEU A 95 -0.47 -5.42 -8.32
C LEU A 95 -0.74 -5.82 -9.77
N HIS A 96 0.13 -5.43 -10.71
CA HIS A 96 0.04 -5.87 -12.10
C HIS A 96 0.09 -7.40 -12.23
N ILE A 97 1.03 -8.06 -11.55
CA ILE A 97 1.18 -9.53 -11.58
C ILE A 97 -0.05 -10.23 -11.00
N VAL A 98 -0.59 -9.75 -9.87
CA VAL A 98 -1.70 -10.42 -9.17
C VAL A 98 -3.04 -10.19 -9.87
N THR A 99 -3.26 -8.97 -10.38
CA THR A 99 -4.57 -8.53 -10.89
C THR A 99 -4.66 -8.46 -12.41
N GLY A 100 -3.52 -8.48 -13.11
CA GLY A 100 -3.43 -8.29 -14.56
C GLY A 100 -3.74 -6.86 -15.03
N VAL A 101 -3.97 -5.90 -14.12
CA VAL A 101 -4.23 -4.50 -14.49
C VAL A 101 -2.92 -3.83 -14.90
N LYS A 102 -2.86 -3.30 -16.12
CA LYS A 102 -1.73 -2.47 -16.57
C LYS A 102 -1.79 -1.13 -15.83
N ASP A 103 -0.65 -0.72 -15.26
CA ASP A 103 -0.47 0.55 -14.56
C ASP A 103 -1.51 0.84 -13.46
N PRO A 104 -1.54 0.05 -12.37
CA PRO A 104 -2.41 0.33 -11.24
C PRO A 104 -2.05 1.66 -10.58
N ASN A 105 -3.08 2.45 -10.26
CA ASN A 105 -2.89 3.76 -9.63
C ASN A 105 -2.53 3.56 -8.15
N VAL A 106 -1.32 3.95 -7.76
CA VAL A 106 -0.86 3.87 -6.37
C VAL A 106 -0.68 5.27 -5.80
N TYR A 107 -1.49 5.59 -4.79
CA TYR A 107 -1.47 6.85 -4.07
C TYR A 107 -0.92 6.65 -2.67
N LEU A 108 -0.05 7.56 -2.23
CA LEU A 108 0.47 7.60 -0.86
C LEU A 108 -0.06 8.87 -0.20
N ILE A 109 -0.86 8.72 0.85
CA ILE A 109 -1.47 9.85 1.55
C ILE A 109 -0.95 9.85 2.98
N LYS A 110 -0.42 11.00 3.40
CA LYS A 110 -0.15 11.24 4.81
C LYS A 110 -1.51 11.64 5.39
N PRO A 111 -2.15 10.82 6.22
CA PRO A 111 -3.32 11.28 6.95
C PRO A 111 -2.92 12.58 7.65
N GLU A 112 -3.62 13.66 7.30
CA GLU A 112 -3.52 14.87 8.09
C GLU A 112 -3.89 14.50 9.52
N PRO A 113 -3.20 15.03 10.54
CA PRO A 113 -3.73 14.94 11.89
C PRO A 113 -5.17 15.44 11.78
N LYS A 114 -6.14 14.64 12.27
CA LYS A 114 -7.43 15.24 12.60
C LYS A 114 -7.05 16.41 13.49
N SER A 115 -7.27 17.64 13.02
CA SER A 115 -7.27 18.77 13.91
C SER A 115 -8.23 18.34 15.00
N GLU A 116 -7.69 18.14 16.20
CA GLU A 116 -8.49 18.19 17.40
C GLU A 116 -9.35 19.44 17.21
N GLN A 117 -10.68 19.27 17.13
CA GLN A 117 -11.55 20.41 17.27
C GLN A 117 -11.26 20.91 18.68
N LEU A 118 -10.36 21.89 18.74
CA LEU A 118 -10.14 22.72 19.92
C LEU A 118 -11.46 23.46 20.11
N ASP A 119 -12.27 22.98 21.04
CA ASP A 119 -13.24 23.82 21.75
C ASP A 119 -12.47 24.91 22.53
#